data_AF-A0AA50JZW2-F1
#
_entry.id   AF-A0AA50JZW2-F1
#
_cell.length_a   1.000
_cell.length_b   1.000
_cell.length_c   1.000
_cell.angle_alpha   90.00
_cell.angle_beta   90.00
_cell.angle_gamma   90.00
#
_symmetry.space_group_name_H-M   'P 1'
#
loop_
_entity.id
_entity.type
_entity.pdbx_description
1 polymer ?
#
loop_
_entity_poly.entity_id
_entity_poly.type
_entity_poly.pdbx_seq_one_letter_code
_entity_poly.pdbx_strand_id
1 'polypeptide(L)'
;TGKLELVHKTPIDEYPGALAAFNGKLLAGVGRMLRLYDIGRRKLLRKCENRHIPNLIADIKTIRQRVFVSDVQESVFCVKYKKRENQLIIFADDTNPRWITNSCILDYDTVAMSDKFGNIAIMRLPQSISDDVDEDPTGNKALWDRG
;
A
#
# COMPACT_ATOMS: atom_id res chain seq x y z
N THR A 1 -1.65 -32.50 -9.09
CA THR A 1 -1.92 -31.37 -10.01
C THR A 1 -1.30 -30.12 -9.41
N GLY A 2 -0.11 -29.74 -9.89
CA GLY A 2 0.67 -28.65 -9.27
C GLY A 2 1.72 -28.08 -10.22
N LYS A 3 1.43 -28.08 -11.53
CA LYS A 3 2.35 -27.56 -12.53
C LYS A 3 2.08 -26.07 -12.70
N LEU A 4 3.12 -25.26 -12.58
CA LEU A 4 3.06 -23.84 -12.90
C LEU A 4 3.26 -23.67 -14.41
N GLU A 5 2.35 -22.96 -15.05
CA GLU A 5 2.45 -22.59 -16.46
C GLU A 5 2.75 -21.10 -16.59
N LEU A 6 3.76 -20.77 -17.39
CA LEU A 6 4.11 -19.38 -17.63
C LEU A 6 3.04 -18.71 -18.49
N VAL A 7 2.31 -17.74 -17.92
CA VAL A 7 1.32 -16.95 -18.66
C VAL A 7 1.99 -15.85 -19.49
N HIS A 8 2.75 -14.96 -18.85
CA HIS A 8 3.53 -13.91 -19.52
C HIS A 8 4.57 -13.28 -18.60
N LYS A 9 5.54 -12.56 -19.18
CA LYS A 9 6.50 -11.72 -18.44
C LYS A 9 6.24 -10.25 -18.75
N THR A 10 6.13 -9.42 -17.72
CA THR A 10 5.93 -7.97 -17.87
C THR A 10 7.21 -7.26 -17.40
N PRO A 11 7.91 -6.51 -18.28
CA PRO A 11 9.04 -5.71 -17.86
C PRO A 11 8.58 -4.55 -16.97
N ILE A 12 9.38 -4.23 -15.97
CA ILE A 12 9.17 -3.14 -15.01
C ILE A 12 10.47 -2.35 -14.86
N ASP A 13 10.34 -1.10 -14.44
CA ASP A 13 11.44 -0.13 -14.46
C ASP A 13 12.38 -0.26 -13.24
N GLU A 14 11.89 -0.86 -12.15
CA GLU A 14 12.60 -0.97 -10.87
C GLU A 14 12.28 -2.30 -10.17
N TYR A 15 12.93 -2.56 -9.04
CA TYR A 15 12.75 -3.77 -8.24
C TYR A 15 11.34 -3.88 -7.64
N PRO A 16 10.61 -5.00 -7.85
CA PRO A 16 9.28 -5.21 -7.27
C PRO A 16 9.41 -5.74 -5.83
N GLY A 17 9.55 -4.84 -4.86
CA GLY A 17 9.82 -5.18 -3.45
C GLY A 17 8.67 -5.88 -2.72
N ALA A 18 7.43 -5.60 -3.11
CA ALA A 18 6.25 -6.16 -2.45
C ALA A 18 5.10 -6.40 -3.44
N LEU A 19 4.30 -7.44 -3.18
CA LEU A 19 3.13 -7.81 -3.96
C LEU A 19 1.96 -8.14 -3.03
N ALA A 20 0.76 -7.69 -3.36
CA ALA A 20 -0.46 -8.00 -2.60
C ALA A 20 -1.68 -8.13 -3.52
N ALA A 21 -2.57 -9.07 -3.19
CA ALA A 21 -3.87 -9.16 -3.86
C ALA A 21 -4.81 -8.06 -3.33
N PHE A 22 -5.48 -7.34 -4.23
CA PHE A 22 -6.37 -6.26 -3.84
C PHE A 22 -7.55 -6.12 -4.81
N ASN A 23 -8.78 -6.33 -4.33
CA ASN A 23 -10.00 -6.16 -5.14
C ASN A 23 -9.96 -6.87 -6.51
N GLY A 24 -9.47 -8.12 -6.53
CA GLY A 24 -9.32 -8.93 -7.76
C GLY A 24 -8.20 -8.47 -8.70
N LYS A 25 -7.34 -7.57 -8.24
CA LYS A 25 -6.17 -7.02 -8.95
C LYS A 25 -4.90 -7.25 -8.14
N LEU A 26 -3.77 -6.91 -8.74
CA LEU A 26 -2.46 -6.99 -8.10
C LEU A 26 -1.98 -5.58 -7.70
N LEU A 27 -1.73 -5.35 -6.42
CA LEU A 27 -0.88 -4.25 -5.97
C LEU A 27 0.58 -4.69 -6.00
N ALA A 28 1.44 -3.82 -6.51
CA ALA A 28 2.87 -4.04 -6.55
C ALA A 28 3.61 -2.78 -6.11
N GLY A 29 4.56 -2.93 -5.19
CA GLY A 29 5.55 -1.91 -4.87
C GLY A 29 6.73 -2.07 -5.80
N VAL A 30 6.88 -1.16 -6.77
CA VAL A 30 7.98 -1.13 -7.73
C VAL A 30 8.89 0.03 -7.35
N GLY A 31 9.97 -0.27 -6.62
CA GLY A 31 10.77 0.76 -5.96
C GLY A 31 9.92 1.57 -4.98
N ARG A 32 9.86 2.88 -5.21
CA ARG A 32 9.00 3.83 -4.48
C ARG A 32 7.57 3.96 -4.99
N MET A 33 7.23 3.22 -6.04
CA MET A 33 5.97 3.40 -6.75
C MET A 33 4.97 2.31 -6.36
N LEU A 34 3.86 2.68 -5.72
CA LEU A 34 2.74 1.77 -5.50
C LEU A 34 1.88 1.72 -6.77
N ARG A 35 1.81 0.57 -7.42
CA ARG A 35 1.13 0.38 -8.70
C ARG A 35 0.00 -0.64 -8.57
N LEU A 36 -1.16 -0.31 -9.15
CA LEU A 36 -2.26 -1.26 -9.31
C LEU A 36 -2.22 -1.85 -10.72
N TYR A 37 -2.21 -3.17 -10.81
CA TYR A 37 -2.14 -3.93 -12.04
C TYR A 37 -3.36 -4.82 -12.20
N ASP A 38 -3.81 -4.95 -13.45
CA ASP A 38 -4.82 -5.92 -13.85
C ASP A 38 -4.20 -6.95 -14.80
N ILE A 39 -4.78 -8.13 -14.87
CA ILE A 39 -4.28 -9.20 -15.74
C ILE A 39 -4.65 -8.89 -17.19
N GLY A 40 -3.65 -8.93 -18.08
CA GLY A 40 -3.86 -8.82 -19.53
C GLY A 40 -3.40 -10.10 -20.23
N ARG A 41 -3.80 -10.28 -21.48
CA ARG A 41 -3.46 -11.51 -22.24
C ARG A 41 -1.96 -11.69 -22.51
N ARG A 42 -1.19 -10.59 -22.55
CA ARG A 42 0.25 -10.61 -22.90
C ARG A 42 1.15 -9.95 -21.86
N LYS A 43 0.58 -9.15 -20.96
CA LYS A 43 1.28 -8.40 -19.91
C LYS A 43 0.29 -7.93 -18.86
N LEU A 44 0.81 -7.58 -17.69
CA LEU A 44 0.05 -6.83 -16.68
C LEU A 44 -0.24 -5.41 -17.19
N LEU A 45 -1.48 -4.95 -16.99
CA LEU A 45 -1.93 -3.63 -17.38
C LEU A 45 -1.90 -2.72 -16.15
N ARG A 46 -0.97 -1.76 -16.12
CA ARG A 46 -0.92 -0.73 -15.07
C ARG A 46 -2.20 0.12 -15.16
N LYS A 47 -3.01 0.10 -14.09
CA LYS A 47 -4.24 0.89 -13.98
C LYS A 47 -3.96 2.24 -13.36
N CYS A 48 -3.23 2.29 -12.26
CA CYS A 48 -2.84 3.52 -11.62
C CYS A 48 -1.52 3.35 -10.87
N GLU A 49 -0.93 4.48 -10.48
CA GLU A 49 0.28 4.51 -9.67
C GLU A 49 0.25 5.70 -8.69
N ASN A 50 0.88 5.52 -7.54
CA ASN A 50 1.23 6.58 -6.60
C ASN A 50 2.76 6.56 -6.42
N ARG A 51 3.39 7.74 -6.51
CA ARG A 51 4.84 7.91 -6.41
C ARG A 51 5.27 8.72 -5.18
N HIS A 52 4.36 8.95 -4.24
CA HIS A 52 4.58 9.80 -3.07
C HIS A 52 5.19 9.04 -1.89
N ILE A 53 5.35 7.71 -1.98
CA ILE A 53 6.18 6.98 -1.01
C ILE A 53 7.64 7.43 -1.17
N PRO A 54 8.37 7.69 -0.07
CA PRO A 54 9.70 8.33 -0.15
C PRO A 54 10.79 7.43 -0.73
N ASN A 55 10.93 6.21 -0.20
CA ASN A 55 12.02 5.29 -0.50
C ASN A 55 11.47 3.97 -1.09
N LEU A 56 12.03 2.83 -0.73
CA LEU A 56 11.62 1.53 -1.25
C LEU A 56 10.41 0.97 -0.49
N ILE A 57 9.38 0.55 -1.22
CA ILE A 57 8.27 -0.21 -0.66
C ILE A 57 8.75 -1.63 -0.31
N ALA A 58 8.81 -1.92 0.98
CA ALA A 58 9.33 -3.17 1.54
C ALA A 58 8.23 -4.23 1.76
N ASP A 59 7.00 -3.81 2.10
CA ASP A 59 5.87 -4.71 2.32
C ASP A 59 4.54 -4.01 2.00
N ILE A 60 3.54 -4.78 1.57
CA ILE A 60 2.18 -4.30 1.33
C ILE A 60 1.22 -5.27 1.98
N LYS A 61 0.36 -4.77 2.86
CA LYS A 61 -0.74 -5.52 3.44
C LYS A 61 -2.05 -4.83 3.14
N THR A 62 -3.09 -5.62 2.92
CA THR A 62 -4.41 -5.10 2.53
C THR A 62 -5.49 -5.68 3.40
N ILE A 63 -6.44 -4.85 3.84
CA ILE A 63 -7.65 -5.28 4.51
C ILE A 63 -8.84 -4.50 3.96
N ARG A 64 -9.79 -5.21 3.34
CA ARG A 64 -10.95 -4.61 2.66
C ARG A 64 -10.53 -3.52 1.67
N GLN A 65 -10.84 -2.25 1.95
CA GLN A 65 -10.52 -1.10 1.10
C GLN A 65 -9.24 -0.35 1.51
N ARG A 66 -8.60 -0.79 2.60
CA ARG A 66 -7.40 -0.16 3.15
C ARG A 66 -6.15 -0.93 2.74
N VAL A 67 -5.12 -0.17 2.44
CA VAL A 67 -3.80 -0.67 2.08
C VAL A 67 -2.80 -0.06 3.04
N PHE A 68 -2.02 -0.90 3.71
CA PHE A 68 -0.86 -0.50 4.50
C PHE A 68 0.39 -0.75 3.66
N VAL A 69 1.19 0.29 3.46
CA VAL A 69 2.41 0.26 2.67
C VAL A 69 3.57 0.53 3.60
N SER A 70 4.47 -0.44 3.76
CA SER A 70 5.67 -0.27 4.57
C SER A 70 6.81 0.24 3.71
N ASP A 71 7.37 1.38 4.07
CA ASP A 71 8.62 1.90 3.53
C ASP A 71 9.81 1.29 4.27
N VAL A 72 10.93 1.15 3.59
CA VAL A 72 12.17 0.59 4.15
C VAL A 72 12.80 1.45 5.26
N GLN A 73 12.39 2.71 5.41
CA GLN A 73 12.95 3.67 6.37
C GLN A 73 11.89 4.59 7.01
N GLU A 74 10.81 4.91 6.31
CA GLU A 74 9.76 5.85 6.76
C GLU A 74 8.52 5.14 7.32
N SER A 75 8.70 4.01 8.00
CA SER A 75 7.61 3.28 8.68
C SER A 75 6.46 2.89 7.74
N VAL A 76 5.19 3.04 8.16
CA VAL A 76 4.01 2.59 7.42
C VAL A 76 3.13 3.77 6.99
N PHE A 77 2.65 3.69 5.76
CA PHE A 77 1.68 4.60 5.14
C PHE A 77 0.33 3.90 4.98
N CYS A 78 -0.75 4.61 5.31
CA CYS A 78 -2.12 4.19 5.07
C CYS A 78 -2.62 4.77 3.75
N VAL A 79 -3.05 3.89 2.85
CA VAL A 79 -3.47 4.22 1.49
C VAL A 79 -4.90 3.76 1.24
N LYS A 80 -5.69 4.64 0.62
CA LYS A 80 -7.03 4.35 0.11
C LYS A 80 -7.03 4.31 -1.41
N TYR A 81 -7.72 3.34 -1.97
CA TYR A 81 -8.00 3.29 -3.41
C TYR A 81 -9.35 3.92 -3.73
N LYS A 82 -9.34 5.04 -4.45
CA LYS A 82 -10.55 5.66 -4.99
C LYS A 82 -10.89 5.04 -6.34
N LYS A 83 -11.87 4.14 -6.34
CA LYS A 83 -12.27 3.39 -7.54
C LYS A 83 -12.78 4.27 -8.70
N ARG A 84 -13.47 5.38 -8.40
CA ARG A 84 -14.03 6.30 -9.42
C ARG A 84 -12.93 7.04 -10.19
N GLU A 85 -11.95 7.56 -9.45
CA GLU A 85 -10.80 8.28 -10.00
C GLU A 85 -9.67 7.35 -10.44
N ASN A 86 -9.76 6.06 -10.07
CA ASN A 86 -8.70 5.07 -10.23
C ASN A 86 -7.38 5.60 -9.67
N GLN A 87 -7.41 6.11 -8.43
CA GLN A 87 -6.26 6.72 -7.77
C GLN A 87 -5.98 6.06 -6.42
N LEU A 88 -4.69 5.96 -6.09
CA LEU A 88 -4.20 5.54 -4.78
C LEU A 88 -3.78 6.78 -4.01
N ILE A 89 -4.35 7.01 -2.82
CA ILE A 89 -4.14 8.22 -2.02
C ILE A 89 -3.64 7.82 -0.66
N ILE A 90 -2.49 8.39 -0.28
CA ILE A 90 -1.97 8.31 1.09
C ILE A 90 -2.78 9.30 1.92
N PHE A 91 -3.39 8.83 3.00
CA PHE A 91 -4.21 9.67 3.88
C PHE A 91 -3.67 9.75 5.31
N ALA A 92 -2.76 8.84 5.69
CA ALA A 92 -2.06 8.89 6.97
C ALA A 92 -0.70 8.21 6.86
N ASP A 93 0.21 8.61 7.73
CA ASP A 93 1.58 8.12 7.87
C ASP A 93 1.95 8.04 9.36
N ASP A 94 2.91 7.16 9.69
CA ASP A 94 3.50 7.15 11.03
C ASP A 94 4.37 8.42 11.22
N THR A 95 4.45 8.88 12.45
CA THR A 95 5.18 10.10 12.83
C THR A 95 6.68 9.88 12.99
N ASN A 96 7.11 8.62 13.11
CA ASN A 96 8.48 8.27 13.37
C ASN A 96 9.06 7.39 12.25
N PRO A 97 10.30 7.65 11.81
CA PRO A 97 10.98 6.76 10.88
C PRO A 97 11.23 5.40 11.54
N ARG A 98 11.02 4.33 10.77
CA ARG A 98 11.27 2.93 11.18
C ARG A 98 11.74 2.13 9.97
N TRP A 99 12.80 1.35 10.18
CA TRP A 99 13.38 0.52 9.13
C TRP A 99 12.66 -0.81 9.00
N ILE A 100 11.43 -0.78 8.46
CA ILE A 100 10.52 -1.91 8.48
C ILE A 100 11.09 -3.12 7.74
N THR A 101 10.97 -4.29 8.37
CA THR A 101 11.28 -5.60 7.78
C THR A 101 10.02 -6.38 7.43
N ASN A 102 9.01 -6.33 8.29
CA ASN A 102 7.75 -7.05 8.11
C ASN A 102 6.62 -6.36 8.87
N SER A 103 5.39 -6.51 8.38
CA SER A 103 4.18 -5.98 8.99
C SER A 103 3.06 -7.04 9.05
N CYS A 104 2.12 -6.85 9.97
CA CYS A 104 0.97 -7.72 10.15
C CYS A 104 -0.25 -6.89 10.51
N ILE A 105 -1.36 -7.10 9.80
CA ILE A 105 -2.62 -6.44 10.10
C ILE A 105 -3.24 -7.14 11.32
N LEU A 106 -3.51 -6.39 12.38
CA LEU A 106 -4.17 -6.88 13.58
C LEU A 106 -5.69 -6.69 13.51
N ASP A 107 -6.12 -5.54 13.01
CA ASP A 107 -7.53 -5.19 12.75
C ASP A 107 -7.62 -4.17 11.60
N TYR A 108 -8.78 -3.55 11.37
CA TYR A 108 -8.98 -2.62 10.26
C TYR A 108 -8.13 -1.34 10.38
N ASP A 109 -7.82 -0.90 11.61
CA ASP A 109 -7.14 0.35 11.92
C ASP A 109 -5.74 0.16 12.50
N THR A 110 -5.37 -1.07 12.81
CA THR A 110 -4.17 -1.40 13.59
C THR A 110 -3.25 -2.35 12.83
N VAL A 111 -1.98 -1.96 12.73
CA VAL A 111 -0.91 -2.75 12.12
C VAL A 111 0.24 -2.91 13.11
N ALA A 112 0.71 -4.15 13.27
CA ALA A 112 1.96 -4.45 13.94
C ALA A 112 3.10 -4.45 12.92
N MET A 113 4.27 -3.99 13.34
CA MET A 113 5.43 -3.90 12.48
C MET A 113 6.71 -4.24 13.24
N SER A 114 7.67 -4.79 12.51
CA SER A 114 9.00 -5.14 12.99
C SER A 114 10.05 -4.38 12.19
N ASP A 115 11.16 -4.01 12.82
CA ASP A 115 12.26 -3.30 12.16
C ASP A 115 13.58 -4.07 12.19
N LYS A 116 14.56 -3.59 11.41
CA LYS A 116 15.90 -4.18 11.27
C LYS A 116 16.72 -4.18 12.56
N PHE A 117 16.34 -3.42 13.56
CA PHE A 117 17.05 -3.30 14.83
C PHE A 117 16.44 -4.18 15.93
N GLY A 118 15.44 -4.99 15.59
CA GLY A 118 14.79 -5.92 16.51
C GLY A 118 13.67 -5.28 17.32
N ASN A 119 13.22 -4.08 16.97
CA ASN A 119 12.06 -3.49 17.63
C ASN A 119 10.75 -4.02 17.02
N ILE A 120 9.72 -4.03 17.85
CA ILE A 120 8.33 -4.27 17.45
C ILE A 120 7.53 -3.03 17.85
N ALA A 121 6.72 -2.52 16.93
CA ALA A 121 5.83 -1.40 17.16
C ALA A 121 4.42 -1.74 16.68
N ILE A 122 3.43 -1.06 17.26
CA ILE A 122 2.04 -1.13 16.84
C ILE A 122 1.59 0.28 16.51
N MET A 123 1.07 0.46 15.30
CA MET A 123 0.46 1.72 14.86
C MET A 123 -1.04 1.51 14.74
N ARG A 124 -1.81 2.43 15.32
CA ARG A 124 -3.26 2.47 15.21
C ARG A 124 -3.70 3.81 14.64
N LEU A 125 -4.53 3.77 13.61
CA LEU A 125 -5.15 4.97 13.06
C LEU A 125 -6.18 5.53 14.05
N PRO A 126 -6.26 6.86 14.26
CA PRO A 126 -7.33 7.47 15.01
C PRO A 126 -8.70 7.22 14.36
N GLN A 127 -9.73 6.97 15.19
CA GLN A 127 -11.07 6.64 14.70
C GLN A 127 -11.67 7.74 13.82
N SER A 128 -11.49 9.01 14.20
CA SER A 128 -12.00 10.15 13.42
C SER A 128 -11.49 10.16 11.97
N ILE A 129 -10.20 9.85 11.78
CA ILE A 129 -9.60 9.77 10.44
C ILE A 129 -10.12 8.55 9.68
N SER A 130 -10.33 7.42 10.36
CA SER A 130 -10.92 6.24 9.73
C SER A 130 -12.32 6.54 9.20
N ASP A 131 -13.15 7.18 10.03
CA ASP A 131 -14.53 7.50 9.71
C ASP A 131 -14.59 8.53 8.57
N ASP A 132 -13.80 9.62 8.65
CA ASP A 132 -13.73 10.64 7.59
C ASP A 132 -13.34 10.02 6.25
N VAL A 133 -12.36 9.12 6.27
CA VAL A 133 -11.90 8.44 5.06
C VAL A 133 -12.98 7.49 4.56
N ASP A 134 -13.68 6.72 5.40
CA ASP A 134 -14.70 5.77 4.94
C ASP A 134 -16.00 6.46 4.48
N GLU A 135 -16.40 7.55 5.14
CA GLU A 135 -17.59 8.35 4.83
C GLU A 135 -17.40 9.29 3.63
N ASP A 136 -16.18 9.80 3.39
CA ASP A 136 -15.86 10.60 2.21
C ASP A 136 -15.18 9.74 1.12
N PRO A 137 -15.94 9.16 0.18
CA PRO A 137 -15.39 8.44 -0.97
C PRO A 137 -14.57 9.35 -1.91
N THR A 138 -14.69 10.67 -1.78
CA THR A 138 -13.96 11.67 -2.57
C THR A 138 -12.67 12.12 -1.91
N GLY A 139 -12.35 11.71 -0.66
CA GLY A 139 -11.08 11.99 0.02
C GLY A 139 -10.64 13.47 -0.04
N ASN A 140 -11.58 14.38 -0.23
CA ASN A 140 -11.29 15.79 -0.45
C ASN A 140 -11.03 16.46 0.89
N LYS A 141 -11.70 16.04 1.96
CA LYS A 141 -11.47 16.58 3.31
C LYS A 141 -10.05 16.33 3.81
N ALA A 142 -9.49 15.14 3.59
CA ALA A 142 -8.16 14.75 4.10
C ALA A 142 -6.98 15.55 3.50
N LEU A 143 -7.19 16.26 2.37
CA LEU A 143 -6.16 17.09 1.73
C LEU A 143 -6.04 18.49 2.34
N TRP A 144 -7.02 18.96 3.13
CA TRP A 144 -7.08 20.35 3.60
C TRP A 144 -6.49 20.59 5.01
N ASP A 145 -6.12 19.54 5.75
CA ASP A 145 -5.54 19.68 7.10
C ASP A 145 -4.01 19.84 7.12
N ARG A 146 -3.39 20.12 5.97
CA ARG A 146 -1.97 20.51 5.88
C ARG A 146 -1.80 22.03 5.68
N GLY A 147 -2.63 22.82 6.35
CA GLY A 147 -2.55 24.29 6.42
C GLY A 147 -1.94 24.76 7.73
#